data_AF-A0AAE6BVU0-F1
#
_entry.id   AF-A0AAE6BVU0-F1
#
_cell.length_a   1.000
_cell.length_b   1.000
_cell.length_c   1.000
_cell.angle_alpha   90.00
_cell.angle_beta   90.00
_cell.angle_gamma   90.00
#
_symmetry.space_group_name_H-M   'P 1'
#
loop_
_entity.id
_entity.type
_entity.pdbx_description
1 polymer ?
#
loop_
_entity_poly.entity_id
_entity_poly.type
_entity_poly.pdbx_seq_one_letter_code
_entity_poly.pdbx_strand_id
1 'polypeptide(L)' 'MKITATFKNGRRRVLKSPTDFHAIDKNRKAMFVMDNWQVYTGYSDGEVDEEGDFGIFGTIHGIALPFNRMIGWCYESTKK' A
#
# COMPACT_ATOMS: atom_id res chain seq x y z
N MET A 1 -10.70 -11.46 -7.36
CA MET A 1 -9.47 -12.26 -7.17
C MET A 1 -8.92 -11.97 -5.77
N LYS A 2 -8.33 -12.95 -5.05
CA LYS A 2 -7.79 -12.74 -3.70
C LYS A 2 -6.29 -13.04 -3.71
N ILE A 3 -5.47 -12.03 -3.39
CA ILE A 3 -4.00 -12.17 -3.35
C ILE A 3 -3.56 -12.31 -1.89
N THR A 4 -2.70 -13.30 -1.62
CA THR A 4 -2.06 -13.49 -0.31
C THR A 4 -0.55 -13.34 -0.47
N ALA A 5 0.04 -12.36 0.20
CA ALA A 5 1.48 -12.13 0.22
C ALA A 5 2.12 -12.77 1.46
N THR A 6 3.28 -13.42 1.27
CA THR A 6 4.14 -13.89 2.36
C THR A 6 5.37 -12.99 2.40
N PHE A 7 5.57 -12.28 3.50
CA PHE A 7 6.68 -11.34 3.69
C PHE A 7 7.92 -12.08 4.22
N LYS A 8 9.11 -11.47 4.07
CA LYS A 8 10.40 -12.05 4.52
C LYS A 8 10.42 -12.47 6.00
N ASN A 9 9.63 -11.83 6.85
CA ASN A 9 9.49 -12.18 8.26
C ASN A 9 8.50 -13.34 8.53
N GLY A 10 8.10 -14.08 7.49
CA GLY A 10 7.16 -15.20 7.56
C GLY A 10 5.69 -14.78 7.73
N ARG A 11 5.38 -13.49 7.90
CA ARG A 11 3.99 -13.03 8.05
C ARG A 11 3.24 -13.19 6.73
N ARG A 12 2.00 -13.66 6.81
CA ARG A 12 1.08 -13.76 5.67
C ARG A 12 0.00 -12.69 5.78
N ARG A 13 -0.30 -11.98 4.69
CA ARG A 13 -1.41 -11.02 4.62
C ARG A 13 -2.22 -11.22 3.35
N VAL A 14 -3.53 -11.08 3.48
CA VAL A 14 -4.42 -10.91 2.33
C VAL A 14 -4.34 -9.44 1.94
N LEU A 15 -4.03 -9.18 0.66
CA LEU A 15 -4.02 -7.84 0.12
C LEU A 15 -5.43 -7.44 -0.30
N LYS A 16 -5.80 -6.20 0.04
CA LYS A 16 -6.94 -5.49 -0.55
C LYS A 16 -6.61 -5.12 -2.00
N SER A 17 -7.64 -5.06 -2.82
CA SER A 17 -7.49 -4.73 -4.24
C SER A 17 -7.06 -3.27 -4.40
N PRO A 18 -6.29 -2.93 -5.45
CA PRO A 18 -6.09 -1.54 -5.85
C PRO A 18 -7.41 -0.78 -6.02
N THR A 19 -8.46 -1.43 -6.53
CA THR A 19 -9.79 -0.82 -6.67
C THR A 19 -10.40 -0.35 -5.35
N ASP A 20 -9.98 -0.93 -4.23
CA ASP A 20 -10.47 -0.58 -2.89
C ASP A 20 -9.64 0.54 -2.23
N PHE A 21 -8.62 1.06 -2.93
CA PHE A 21 -7.65 2.01 -2.38
C PHE A 21 -8.28 3.32 -1.89
N HIS A 22 -9.31 3.82 -2.57
CA HIS A 22 -10.10 4.99 -2.17
C HIS A 22 -10.74 4.85 -0.76
N ALA A 23 -10.88 3.62 -0.25
CA ALA A 23 -11.41 3.34 1.08
C ALA A 23 -10.32 3.19 2.16
N ILE A 24 -9.07 3.56 1.86
CA ILE A 24 -7.98 3.55 2.83
C ILE A 24 -8.22 4.60 3.92
N ASP A 25 -7.91 4.22 5.15
CA ASP A 25 -7.91 5.15 6.28
C ASP A 25 -6.57 5.87 6.34
N LYS A 26 -6.58 7.16 6.01
CA LYS A 26 -5.39 8.01 5.99
C LYS A 26 -4.64 8.11 7.32
N ASN A 27 -5.28 7.76 8.43
CA ASN A 27 -4.67 7.77 9.75
C ASN A 27 -4.04 6.42 10.14
N ARG A 28 -4.14 5.41 9.28
CA ARG A 28 -3.63 4.07 9.54
C ARG A 28 -2.50 3.70 8.59
N LYS A 29 -1.36 3.35 9.16
CA LYS A 29 -0.18 2.94 8.41
C LYS A 29 -0.46 1.66 7.61
N ALA A 30 -0.09 1.68 6.34
CA ALA A 30 -0.32 0.61 5.38
C ALA A 30 0.97 0.20 4.68
N MET A 31 0.93 -0.99 4.09
CA MET A 31 1.95 -1.57 3.22
C MET A 31 1.35 -1.69 1.82
N PHE A 32 2.05 -1.17 0.83
CA PHE A 32 1.69 -1.16 -0.59
C PHE A 32 2.66 -2.09 -1.33
N VAL A 33 2.13 -3.11 -2.00
CA VAL A 33 2.91 -4.11 -2.73
C VAL A 33 2.85 -3.79 -4.22
N MET A 34 4.01 -3.57 -4.82
CA MET A 34 4.14 -3.20 -6.23
C MET A 34 4.42 -4.43 -7.10
N ASP A 35 4.22 -4.31 -8.41
CA ASP A 35 4.42 -5.35 -9.43
C ASP A 35 5.87 -5.88 -9.52
N ASN A 36 6.84 -5.08 -9.10
CA ASN A 36 8.24 -5.44 -8.95
C ASN A 36 8.58 -6.10 -7.59
N TRP A 37 7.56 -6.48 -6.81
CA TRP A 37 7.65 -7.08 -5.47
C TRP A 37 8.30 -6.20 -4.39
N GLN A 38 8.50 -4.90 -4.67
CA GLN A 38 8.86 -3.94 -3.64
C GLN A 38 7.65 -3.63 -2.76
N VAL A 39 7.95 -3.32 -1.49
CA VAL A 39 6.94 -2.98 -0.49
C VAL A 39 7.27 -1.60 0.04
N TYR A 40 6.32 -0.68 -0.09
CA TYR A 40 6.40 0.65 0.49
C TYR A 40 5.46 0.74 1.68
N THR A 41 5.90 1.41 2.74
CA THR A 41 5.12 1.51 3.98
C THR A 41 4.97 2.98 4.37
N GLY A 42 3.74 3.39 4.68
CA GLY A 42 3.43 4.75 5.12
C GLY A 42 1.94 4.95 5.21
N TYR A 43 1.52 6.21 5.10
CA TYR A 43 0.12 6.62 5.08
C TYR A 43 -0.23 7.13 3.68
N SER A 44 -1.49 7.03 3.30
CA SER A 44 -1.98 7.55 2.02
C SER A 44 -3.40 8.09 2.22
N ASP A 45 -3.78 9.11 1.46
CA ASP A 45 -5.11 9.70 1.48
C ASP A 45 -6.12 8.95 0.60
N GLY A 46 -5.65 7.98 -0.19
CA GLY A 46 -6.51 7.15 -1.05
C GLY A 46 -6.79 7.75 -2.42
N GLU A 47 -6.15 8.86 -2.76
CA GLU A 47 -6.32 9.55 -4.02
C GLU A 47 -5.23 9.15 -5.03
N VAL A 48 -5.61 9.17 -6.31
CA VAL A 48 -4.69 9.01 -7.45
C VAL A 48 -4.77 10.32 -8.23
N ASP A 49 -3.64 10.96 -8.47
CA ASP A 49 -3.57 12.23 -9.17
C ASP A 49 -3.76 12.09 -10.69
N GLU A 50 -3.71 13.22 -11.40
CA GLU A 50 -3.87 13.27 -12.86
C GLU A 50 -2.74 12.55 -13.62
N GLU A 51 -1.57 12.36 -12.99
CA GLU A 51 -0.44 11.62 -13.56
C GLU A 51 -0.58 10.11 -13.34
N GLY A 52 -1.56 9.68 -12.56
CA GLY A 52 -1.79 8.27 -12.23
C GLY A 52 -0.99 7.79 -11.03
N ASP A 53 -0.46 8.71 -10.22
CA ASP A 53 0.35 8.44 -9.06
C ASP A 53 -0.45 8.59 -7.76
N PHE A 54 -0.06 7.82 -6.74
CA PHE A 54 -0.59 7.96 -5.38
C PHE A 54 0.51 8.33 -4.39
N GLY A 55 0.15 9.13 -3.39
CA GLY A 55 1.08 9.60 -2.38
C GLY A 55 1.23 8.62 -1.21
N ILE A 56 2.48 8.41 -0.78
CA ILE A 56 2.83 7.82 0.51
C ILE A 56 3.55 8.86 1.36
N PHE A 57 3.01 9.13 2.55
CA PHE A 57 3.57 10.07 3.53
C PHE A 57 3.87 9.39 4.89
N GLY A 58 4.50 10.13 5.80
CA GLY A 58 4.99 9.61 7.08
C GLY A 58 6.33 8.90 7.01
N THR A 59 7.01 8.97 5.85
CA THR A 59 8.43 8.69 5.61
C THR A 59 9.25 9.98 5.70
N ILE A 60 10.59 9.89 5.72
CA ILE A 60 11.49 11.08 5.82
C ILE A 60 11.21 12.08 4.69
N HIS A 61 10.93 11.58 3.49
CA HIS A 61 10.40 12.34 2.35
C HIS A 61 9.13 11.64 1.88
N GLY A 62 8.08 12.40 1.55
CA GLY A 62 6.91 11.84 0.86
C GLY A 62 7.32 11.26 -0.50
N ILE A 63 6.62 10.21 -0.94
CA ILE A 63 6.91 9.49 -2.18
C ILE A 63 5.63 9.43 -3.01
N ALA A 64 5.72 9.75 -4.30
CA ALA A 64 4.68 9.46 -5.28
C ALA A 64 5.03 8.14 -6.00
N LEU A 65 4.03 7.27 -6.19
CA LEU A 65 4.21 5.97 -6.84
C LEU A 65 3.11 5.71 -7.87
N PRO A 66 3.41 5.00 -8.97
CA PRO A 66 2.43 4.71 -10.02
C PRO A 66 1.37 3.72 -9.54
N PHE A 67 0.11 4.15 -9.55
CA PHE A 67 -1.02 3.36 -9.06
C PHE A 67 -1.25 2.10 -9.89
N ASN A 68 -1.04 2.17 -11.21
CA ASN A 68 -1.20 1.03 -12.12
C ASN A 68 -0.21 -0.12 -11.86
N ARG A 69 0.84 0.11 -11.05
CA ARG A 69 1.81 -0.92 -10.63
C ARG A 69 1.50 -1.52 -9.26
N MET A 70 0.49 -1.03 -8.54
CA MET A 70 0.12 -1.61 -7.26
C MET A 70 -0.57 -2.97 -7.48
N ILE A 71 0.01 -4.04 -6.94
CA ILE A 71 -0.64 -5.37 -6.87
C ILE A 71 -1.77 -5.35 -5.84
N GLY A 72 -1.54 -4.66 -4.71
CA GLY A 72 -2.52 -4.50 -3.63
C GLY A 72 -1.89 -3.98 -2.36
N TRP A 73 -2.71 -3.79 -1.33
CA TRP A 73 -2.30 -3.13 -0.09
C TRP A 73 -2.90 -3.78 1.14
N CYS A 74 -2.31 -3.57 2.31
CA CYS A 74 -2.90 -3.97 3.58
C CYS A 74 -2.38 -3.10 4.73
N TYR A 75 -3.14 -2.98 5.81
CA TYR A 75 -2.65 -2.26 6.99
C TYR A 75 -1.45 -2.97 7.62
N GLU A 76 -0.47 -2.19 8.06
CA GLU A 76 0.60 -2.69 8.90
C GLU A 76 -0.04 -3.19 10.21
N SER A 77 0.17 -4.47 10.56
CA SER A 77 -0.16 -4.89 11.93
C SER A 77 0.79 -4.20 12.87
N THR A 78 0.24 -3.35 13.72
CA THR A 78 0.82 -3.08 15.02
C THR A 78 0.84 -4.41 15.77
N LYS A 79 2.03 -5.01 15.95
CA LYS A 79 2.16 -5.97 17.04
C LYS A 79 2.05 -5.15 18.33
N LYS A 80 1.11 -5.50 19.21
CA LYS A 80 1.37 -5.43 20.64
C LYS A 80 2.40 -6.50 20.98
#